data_AF-A0A161W6D3-F1
#
_entry.id   AF-A0A161W6D3-F1
#
_cell.length_a   1.000
_cell.length_b   1.000
_cell.length_c   1.000
_cell.angle_alpha   90.00
_cell.angle_beta   90.00
_cell.angle_gamma   90.00
#
_symmetry.space_group_name_H-M   'P 1'
#
loop_
_entity.id
_entity.type
_entity.pdbx_description
1 polymer ?
#
loop_
_entity_poly.entity_id
_entity_poly.type
_entity_poly.pdbx_seq_one_letter_code
_entity_poly.pdbx_strand_id
1 'polypeptide(L)'
;LNKPKDKKTKEKEIRPLGPPSFVRQNPNFAPKFPSFAGPPFHPSPTRQRLPLTCPPFPVTTFTERTLNLTSPTRPSTPSQTPPLALTPACSLSPSLGLNSRAKPPSPLPIPAAIMPSSTIDESKFDSIPDAIEAFRNGEFLVVLDDPSRENEADLIIAAEALTTGQMAFMIRHSSGYVCAPLAPEILDRLALPPMVATNEDPRGTAYAVSVDAADALVTTGISAHDRALTCRVLADPAAQASDLRRPGHVLPLRARAGGVRERRGHTEAAVDFCRLAGKKEAAAICELVDDGRAVEGRAVHEEAGMMRGEQCVEFAKRFGLKVCTIADLVAYLEKTEGKLAVNGSS
;
A
#
# COMPACT_ATOMS: atom_id res chain seq x y z
N LEU A 1 -14.89 82.68 -13.71
CA LEU A 1 -13.45 82.94 -13.47
C LEU A 1 -12.97 82.00 -12.38
N ASN A 2 -12.42 80.83 -12.74
CA ASN A 2 -11.36 80.13 -12.01
C ASN A 2 -10.93 78.89 -12.81
N LYS A 3 -9.63 78.79 -13.09
CA LYS A 3 -8.96 77.76 -13.91
C LYS A 3 -8.98 76.38 -13.24
N PRO A 4 -8.96 75.28 -14.01
CA PRO A 4 -8.68 73.95 -13.48
C PRO A 4 -7.16 73.72 -13.30
N LYS A 5 -6.79 72.94 -12.29
CA LYS A 5 -5.40 72.55 -11.97
C LYS A 5 -5.01 71.24 -12.66
N ASP A 6 -3.83 71.24 -13.27
CA ASP A 6 -3.16 70.12 -13.91
C ASP A 6 -2.85 68.95 -12.95
N LYS A 7 -3.11 67.71 -13.40
CA LYS A 7 -2.47 66.50 -12.88
C LYS A 7 -1.41 66.04 -13.87
N LYS A 8 -0.13 66.23 -13.53
CA LYS A 8 1.00 65.57 -14.20
C LYS A 8 1.26 64.21 -13.57
N THR A 9 1.22 63.19 -14.41
CA THR A 9 1.79 61.85 -14.26
C THR A 9 3.29 61.91 -13.94
N LYS A 10 3.76 61.07 -13.03
CA LYS A 10 5.19 60.79 -12.83
C LYS A 10 5.46 59.32 -13.19
N GLU A 11 6.24 59.15 -14.24
CA GLU A 11 6.93 57.91 -14.61
C GLU A 11 7.88 57.48 -13.48
N LYS A 12 7.93 56.17 -13.20
CA LYS A 12 8.95 55.55 -12.35
C LYS A 12 10.09 55.08 -13.24
N GLU A 13 11.24 55.70 -13.06
CA GLU A 13 12.52 55.33 -13.67
C GLU A 13 13.08 54.07 -12.98
N ILE A 14 13.40 53.05 -13.77
CA ILE A 14 14.04 51.79 -13.36
C ILE A 14 15.55 52.00 -13.40
N ARG A 15 16.26 51.70 -12.30
CA ARG A 15 17.73 51.63 -12.29
C ARG A 15 18.21 50.16 -12.30
N PRO A 16 19.31 49.83 -12.99
CA PRO A 16 19.80 48.46 -13.10
C PRO A 16 20.58 48.02 -11.85
N LEU A 17 20.42 46.75 -11.49
CA LEU A 17 21.14 46.05 -10.41
C LEU A 17 22.58 45.75 -10.84
N GLY A 18 23.56 46.17 -10.04
CA GLY A 18 24.96 45.74 -10.15
C GLY A 18 25.20 44.35 -9.53
N PRO A 19 26.38 43.73 -9.77
CA PRO A 19 26.65 42.34 -9.38
C PRO A 19 26.91 42.19 -7.87
N PRO A 20 26.70 40.99 -7.31
CA PRO A 20 26.74 40.78 -5.86
C PRO A 20 28.17 40.77 -5.32
N SER A 21 28.38 41.48 -4.21
CA SER A 21 29.60 41.52 -3.42
C SER A 21 29.78 40.26 -2.55
N PHE A 22 30.96 39.66 -2.62
CA PHE A 22 31.44 38.59 -1.75
C PHE A 22 31.42 39.00 -0.27
N VAL A 23 30.77 38.19 0.58
CA VAL A 23 30.81 38.33 2.04
C VAL A 23 32.07 37.65 2.58
N ARG A 24 32.92 38.42 3.28
CA ARG A 24 34.05 37.89 4.06
C ARG A 24 33.54 37.14 5.29
N GLN A 25 34.01 35.90 5.49
CA GLN A 25 33.79 35.14 6.71
C GLN A 25 34.63 35.71 7.87
N ASN A 26 34.01 35.78 9.06
CA ASN A 26 34.57 36.24 10.32
C ASN A 26 35.19 35.03 11.06
N PRO A 27 36.48 35.01 11.46
CA PRO A 27 37.16 33.78 11.90
C PRO A 27 36.99 33.43 13.40
N ASN A 28 36.16 34.12 14.17
CA ASN A 28 36.03 33.87 15.61
C ASN A 28 34.61 33.51 16.04
N PHE A 29 34.15 32.29 15.72
CA PHE A 29 33.05 31.64 16.43
C PHE A 29 33.21 30.11 16.32
N ALA A 30 33.72 29.49 17.38
CA ALA A 30 33.75 28.04 17.53
C ALA A 30 32.72 27.63 18.61
N PRO A 31 31.75 26.76 18.32
CA PRO A 31 30.88 26.20 19.36
C PRO A 31 31.62 25.09 20.12
N LYS A 32 31.63 25.20 21.46
CA LYS A 32 32.11 24.14 22.36
C LYS A 32 31.09 23.01 22.43
N PHE A 33 31.47 21.81 21.98
CA PHE A 33 30.75 20.57 22.27
C PHE A 33 31.37 19.87 23.49
N PRO A 34 30.59 19.23 24.37
CA PRO A 34 31.13 18.42 25.46
C PRO A 34 31.73 17.11 24.92
N SER A 35 32.96 16.81 25.34
CA SER A 35 33.64 15.56 25.01
C SER A 35 33.09 14.40 25.83
N PHE A 36 32.49 13.39 25.16
CA PHE A 36 32.30 12.07 25.76
C PHE A 36 33.54 11.22 25.48
N ALA A 37 34.30 10.90 26.53
CA ALA A 37 35.38 9.94 26.48
C ALA A 37 34.78 8.52 26.45
N GLY A 38 34.93 7.82 25.32
CA GLY A 38 34.68 6.38 25.23
C GLY A 38 35.79 5.57 25.92
N PRO A 39 35.52 4.33 26.37
CA PRO A 39 36.50 3.49 27.04
C PRO A 39 37.62 3.04 26.06
N PRO A 40 38.83 2.71 26.59
CA PRO A 40 39.99 2.43 25.75
C PRO A 40 39.83 1.13 24.96
N PHE A 41 40.18 1.21 23.66
CA PHE A 41 40.32 0.07 22.77
C PHE A 41 41.43 -0.89 23.26
N HIS A 42 41.08 -2.11 23.59
CA HIS A 42 42.03 -3.21 23.73
C HIS A 42 42.41 -3.75 22.34
N PRO A 43 43.71 -3.90 22.01
CA PRO A 43 44.11 -4.54 20.77
C PRO A 43 43.84 -6.05 20.86
N SER A 44 42.94 -6.56 20.00
CA SER A 44 42.75 -7.99 19.81
C SER A 44 43.98 -8.63 19.13
N PRO A 45 44.33 -9.88 19.46
CA PRO A 45 45.56 -10.49 18.98
C PRO A 45 45.50 -10.82 17.49
N THR A 46 46.67 -10.68 16.87
CA THR A 46 47.02 -10.97 15.49
C THR A 46 46.45 -12.30 15.01
N ARG A 47 45.46 -12.26 14.11
CA ARG A 47 44.95 -13.46 13.43
C ARG A 47 45.99 -13.89 12.39
N GLN A 48 46.72 -14.97 12.68
CA GLN A 48 47.60 -15.63 11.72
C GLN A 48 46.78 -16.00 10.47
N ARG A 49 47.24 -15.55 9.29
CA ARG A 49 46.74 -16.04 8.00
C ARG A 49 47.23 -17.47 7.82
N LEU A 50 46.34 -18.45 7.98
CA LEU A 50 46.54 -19.79 7.44
C LEU A 50 46.25 -19.76 5.93
N PRO A 51 47.09 -20.36 5.08
CA PRO A 51 46.81 -20.45 3.65
C PRO A 51 45.66 -21.43 3.41
N LEU A 52 44.58 -20.95 2.79
CA LEU A 52 43.54 -21.80 2.23
C LEU A 52 44.07 -22.41 0.93
N THR A 53 44.57 -23.64 1.00
CA THR A 53 44.77 -24.47 -0.19
C THR A 53 43.49 -25.26 -0.45
N CYS A 54 42.70 -24.84 -1.45
CA CYS A 54 41.65 -25.68 -2.01
C CYS A 54 42.29 -26.82 -2.83
N PRO A 55 41.94 -28.09 -2.61
CA PRO A 55 42.28 -29.14 -3.56
C PRO A 55 41.38 -29.02 -4.81
N PRO A 56 41.90 -29.28 -6.02
CA PRO A 56 41.07 -29.29 -7.22
C PRO A 56 40.10 -30.49 -7.20
N PHE A 57 38.83 -30.23 -7.52
CA PHE A 57 37.87 -31.28 -7.83
C PHE A 57 38.29 -32.03 -9.09
N PRO A 58 38.09 -33.36 -9.17
CA PRO A 58 38.40 -34.11 -10.38
C PRO A 58 37.42 -33.73 -11.49
N VAL A 59 37.98 -33.30 -12.63
CA VAL A 59 37.25 -33.12 -13.90
C VAL A 59 37.02 -34.51 -14.47
N THR A 60 35.80 -35.02 -14.37
CA THR A 60 35.38 -36.21 -15.11
C THR A 60 35.04 -35.80 -16.53
N THR A 61 35.84 -36.25 -17.48
CA THR A 61 35.59 -36.14 -18.92
C THR A 61 34.28 -36.84 -19.28
N PHE A 62 33.28 -36.08 -19.73
CA PHE A 62 32.11 -36.62 -20.43
C PHE A 62 32.53 -36.96 -21.86
N THR A 63 32.55 -38.25 -22.19
CA THR A 63 32.61 -38.72 -23.57
C THR A 63 31.26 -38.50 -24.24
N GLU A 64 31.26 -37.82 -25.39
CA GLU A 64 30.09 -37.73 -26.27
C GLU A 64 29.64 -39.13 -26.68
N ARG A 65 28.40 -39.47 -26.36
CA ARG A 65 27.67 -40.57 -27.01
C ARG A 65 26.53 -39.95 -27.80
N THR A 66 26.74 -39.92 -29.12
CA THR A 66 25.72 -39.62 -30.12
C THR A 66 24.57 -40.61 -29.98
N LEU A 67 23.39 -40.14 -29.59
CA LEU A 67 22.16 -40.94 -29.62
C LEU A 67 21.36 -40.55 -30.87
N ASN A 68 21.35 -41.45 -31.84
CA ASN A 68 20.45 -41.43 -32.99
C ASN A 68 18.99 -41.58 -32.52
N LEU A 69 18.16 -40.59 -32.82
CA LEU A 69 16.71 -40.67 -32.73
C LEU A 69 16.16 -41.29 -34.02
N THR A 70 15.81 -42.59 -33.96
CA THR A 70 14.92 -43.23 -34.94
C THR A 70 13.70 -43.78 -34.21
N SER A 71 12.53 -43.27 -34.59
CA SER A 71 11.19 -43.65 -34.15
C SER A 71 10.80 -45.08 -34.55
N PRO A 72 10.11 -45.86 -33.69
CA PRO A 72 9.39 -47.04 -34.14
C PRO A 72 7.87 -46.80 -34.19
N THR A 73 7.32 -46.97 -35.38
CA THR A 73 5.90 -47.19 -35.69
C THR A 73 5.38 -48.50 -35.07
N ARG A 74 4.18 -48.51 -34.49
CA ARG A 74 3.51 -49.72 -33.97
C ARG A 74 2.24 -50.03 -34.78
N PRO A 75 1.99 -51.29 -35.19
CA PRO A 75 0.83 -51.65 -36.00
C PRO A 75 -0.43 -52.00 -35.17
N SER A 76 -1.57 -51.94 -35.86
CA SER A 76 -2.95 -52.00 -35.39
C SER A 76 -3.64 -53.36 -35.58
N THR A 77 -4.77 -53.54 -34.86
CA THR A 77 -5.96 -54.44 -35.07
C THR A 77 -6.03 -55.75 -34.22
N PRO A 78 -7.24 -56.37 -34.07
CA PRO A 78 -8.38 -55.89 -33.27
C PRO A 78 -8.93 -56.98 -32.30
N SER A 79 -9.69 -56.60 -31.27
CA SER A 79 -10.42 -57.56 -30.42
C SER A 79 -11.92 -57.23 -30.36
N GLN A 80 -12.74 -58.24 -30.69
CA GLN A 80 -14.20 -58.18 -30.80
C GLN A 80 -14.88 -58.42 -29.44
N THR A 81 -16.04 -57.79 -29.25
CA THR A 81 -17.06 -58.04 -28.21
C THR A 81 -18.02 -59.16 -28.59
N PRO A 82 -18.78 -59.71 -27.62
CA PRO A 82 -20.23 -59.78 -27.81
C PRO A 82 -21.07 -59.35 -26.57
N PRO A 83 -22.40 -59.12 -26.72
CA PRO A 83 -23.26 -58.37 -25.78
C PRO A 83 -24.36 -59.23 -25.10
N LEU A 84 -25.13 -58.65 -24.15
CA LEU A 84 -26.53 -58.92 -23.69
C LEU A 84 -26.67 -58.42 -22.23
N ALA A 85 -27.77 -57.88 -21.68
CA ALA A 85 -29.12 -57.53 -22.11
C ALA A 85 -29.75 -56.57 -21.06
N LEU A 86 -30.82 -55.85 -21.44
CA LEU A 86 -31.54 -54.84 -20.63
C LEU A 86 -32.64 -55.39 -19.69
N THR A 87 -33.01 -54.53 -18.71
CA THR A 87 -34.35 -54.18 -18.14
C THR A 87 -34.78 -54.81 -16.79
N PRO A 88 -35.78 -54.24 -16.05
CA PRO A 88 -36.43 -52.91 -16.14
C PRO A 88 -36.55 -52.13 -14.81
N ALA A 89 -37.08 -50.90 -14.94
CA ALA A 89 -37.57 -50.00 -13.91
C ALA A 89 -38.79 -50.53 -13.13
N CYS A 90 -39.02 -49.98 -11.93
CA CYS A 90 -40.33 -50.00 -11.27
C CYS A 90 -40.63 -48.64 -10.62
N SER A 91 -41.86 -48.19 -10.80
CA SER A 91 -42.42 -46.86 -10.50
C SER A 91 -43.54 -46.94 -9.46
N LEU A 92 -43.95 -45.75 -8.93
CA LEU A 92 -45.17 -45.39 -8.17
C LEU A 92 -44.98 -45.44 -6.62
N SER A 93 -44.95 -44.33 -5.84
CA SER A 93 -45.97 -43.31 -5.47
C SER A 93 -47.21 -43.88 -4.72
N PRO A 94 -47.95 -43.14 -3.84
CA PRO A 94 -47.72 -41.85 -3.17
C PRO A 94 -48.16 -41.77 -1.66
N SER A 95 -47.91 -40.58 -1.07
CA SER A 95 -48.71 -39.84 -0.06
C SER A 95 -48.93 -40.37 1.37
N LEU A 96 -48.50 -39.56 2.35
CA LEU A 96 -49.31 -39.13 3.50
C LEU A 96 -48.76 -37.79 4.02
N GLY A 97 -49.63 -36.79 4.08
CA GLY A 97 -49.30 -35.45 4.57
C GLY A 97 -49.41 -35.32 6.08
N LEU A 98 -48.63 -34.41 6.65
CA LEU A 98 -49.01 -33.68 7.86
C LEU A 98 -48.60 -32.21 7.72
N ASN A 99 -49.62 -31.36 7.71
CA ASN A 99 -49.55 -29.94 7.97
C ASN A 99 -49.07 -29.71 9.42
N SER A 100 -48.01 -28.92 9.62
CA SER A 100 -48.08 -27.77 10.54
C SER A 100 -46.88 -26.85 10.31
N ARG A 101 -47.19 -25.62 9.89
CA ARG A 101 -46.25 -24.53 9.69
C ARG A 101 -46.10 -23.82 11.03
N ALA A 102 -45.13 -24.21 11.84
CA ALA A 102 -44.77 -23.46 13.03
C ALA A 102 -43.91 -22.26 12.63
N LYS A 103 -44.42 -21.06 12.88
CA LYS A 103 -43.71 -19.78 12.70
C LYS A 103 -42.58 -19.70 13.75
N PRO A 104 -41.33 -19.41 13.37
CA PRO A 104 -40.27 -19.21 14.36
C PRO A 104 -40.62 -17.97 15.22
N PRO A 105 -40.35 -17.99 16.53
CA PRO A 105 -40.63 -16.86 17.40
C PRO A 105 -39.81 -15.64 16.94
N SER A 106 -40.45 -14.47 16.92
CA SER A 106 -39.80 -13.19 16.68
C SER A 106 -38.68 -12.97 17.71
N PRO A 107 -37.47 -12.54 17.31
CA PRO A 107 -36.44 -12.20 18.26
C PRO A 107 -36.91 -11.04 19.14
N LEU A 108 -36.77 -11.20 20.46
CA LEU A 108 -36.99 -10.14 21.43
C LEU A 108 -36.06 -8.95 21.11
N PRO A 109 -36.49 -7.70 21.33
CA PRO A 109 -35.64 -6.54 21.09
C PRO A 109 -34.41 -6.62 21.99
N ILE A 110 -33.25 -6.82 21.37
CA ILE A 110 -31.95 -6.70 22.04
C ILE A 110 -31.85 -5.23 22.47
N PRO A 111 -31.65 -4.92 23.76
CA PRO A 111 -31.42 -3.54 24.18
C PRO A 111 -30.23 -3.00 23.41
N ALA A 112 -30.39 -1.82 22.81
CA ALA A 112 -29.38 -1.13 22.02
C ALA A 112 -28.03 -1.25 22.72
N ALA A 113 -27.14 -2.06 22.13
CA ALA A 113 -25.81 -2.24 22.64
C ALA A 113 -25.15 -0.87 22.68
N ILE A 114 -24.78 -0.46 23.89
CA ILE A 114 -23.86 0.64 24.15
C ILE A 114 -22.58 0.26 23.39
N MET A 115 -22.37 0.88 22.23
CA MET A 115 -21.13 0.72 21.47
C MET A 115 -20.01 1.33 22.31
N PRO A 116 -18.91 0.61 22.60
CA PRO A 116 -17.76 1.26 23.19
C PRO A 116 -17.23 2.25 22.17
N SER A 117 -17.44 3.53 22.48
CA SER A 117 -16.60 4.63 22.02
C SER A 117 -15.15 4.16 21.95
N SER A 118 -14.45 4.47 20.87
CA SER A 118 -13.02 4.24 20.71
C SER A 118 -12.31 4.49 22.05
N THR A 119 -11.67 3.45 22.60
CA THR A 119 -11.03 3.49 23.93
C THR A 119 -9.77 4.37 23.97
N ILE A 120 -9.46 5.03 22.86
CA ILE A 120 -8.30 5.89 22.66
C ILE A 120 -8.77 7.33 22.77
N ASP A 121 -8.10 8.09 23.62
CA ASP A 121 -8.29 9.53 23.76
C ASP A 121 -8.09 10.22 22.40
N GLU A 122 -9.11 10.94 21.91
CA GLU A 122 -9.09 11.67 20.63
C GLU A 122 -7.90 12.64 20.53
N SER A 123 -7.44 13.19 21.67
CA SER A 123 -6.28 14.10 21.70
C SER A 123 -4.94 13.44 21.30
N LYS A 124 -4.92 12.11 21.18
CA LYS A 124 -3.75 11.34 20.71
C LYS A 124 -3.62 11.34 19.19
N PHE A 125 -4.65 11.75 18.45
CA PHE A 125 -4.63 11.87 17.00
C PHE A 125 -4.30 13.31 16.58
N ASP A 126 -3.57 13.44 15.46
CA ASP A 126 -3.29 14.71 14.83
C ASP A 126 -4.53 15.22 14.06
N SER A 127 -4.59 16.55 13.89
CA SER A 127 -5.64 17.15 13.09
C SER A 127 -5.52 16.76 11.62
N ILE A 128 -6.65 16.61 10.92
CA ILE A 128 -6.64 16.35 9.47
C ILE A 128 -5.88 17.42 8.69
N PRO A 129 -5.99 18.73 8.98
CA PRO A 129 -5.12 19.75 8.38
C PRO A 129 -3.62 19.46 8.53
N ASP A 130 -3.15 19.07 9.73
CA ASP A 130 -1.73 18.76 9.95
C ASP A 130 -1.30 17.50 9.19
N ALA A 131 -2.18 16.49 9.12
CA ALA A 131 -1.94 15.29 8.33
C ALA A 131 -1.85 15.61 6.82
N ILE A 132 -2.72 16.50 6.31
CA ILE A 132 -2.65 16.97 4.93
C ILE A 132 -1.32 17.67 4.64
N GLU A 133 -0.83 18.53 5.55
CA GLU A 133 0.48 19.20 5.37
C GLU A 133 1.63 18.19 5.34
N ALA A 134 1.68 17.23 6.27
CA ALA A 134 2.70 16.19 6.28
C ALA A 134 2.66 15.34 4.99
N PHE A 135 1.46 14.95 4.55
CA PHE A 135 1.28 14.21 3.30
C PHE A 135 1.75 15.01 2.08
N ARG A 136 1.48 16.34 2.07
CA ARG A 136 1.98 17.25 1.03
C ARG A 136 3.50 17.31 1.00
N ASN A 137 4.17 17.18 2.14
CA ASN A 137 5.62 17.14 2.25
C ASN A 137 6.23 15.79 1.81
N GLY A 138 5.40 14.81 1.42
CA GLY A 138 5.85 13.48 1.01
C GLY A 138 6.18 12.57 2.19
N GLU A 139 5.59 12.85 3.36
CA GLU A 139 5.74 12.02 4.56
C GLU A 139 4.71 10.88 4.58
N PHE A 140 5.00 9.83 5.36
CA PHE A 140 4.01 8.82 5.67
C PHE A 140 2.99 9.37 6.68
N LEU A 141 1.73 8.94 6.53
CA LEU A 141 0.73 8.99 7.58
C LEU A 141 0.50 7.59 8.13
N VAL A 142 0.11 7.53 9.40
CA VAL A 142 -0.53 6.34 9.99
C VAL A 142 -2.03 6.63 10.04
N VAL A 143 -2.83 5.87 9.30
CA VAL A 143 -4.28 6.13 9.21
C VAL A 143 -5.04 4.93 9.71
N LEU A 144 -5.89 5.13 10.71
CA LEU A 144 -6.71 4.08 11.32
C LEU A 144 -8.11 4.07 10.71
N ASP A 145 -8.64 2.89 10.40
CA ASP A 145 -10.06 2.72 10.09
C ASP A 145 -10.91 2.44 11.34
N ASP A 146 -12.21 2.22 11.12
CA ASP A 146 -13.17 2.04 12.21
C ASP A 146 -12.94 0.69 12.95
N PRO A 147 -13.00 0.65 14.30
CA PRO A 147 -12.88 -0.60 15.07
C PRO A 147 -13.89 -1.69 14.71
N SER A 148 -15.04 -1.33 14.13
CA SER A 148 -16.05 -2.27 13.63
C SER A 148 -15.81 -2.75 12.19
N ARG A 149 -14.85 -2.12 11.48
CA ARG A 149 -14.43 -2.47 10.12
C ARG A 149 -13.17 -3.35 10.19
N GLU A 150 -11.98 -2.89 9.79
CA GLU A 150 -10.74 -3.68 9.86
C GLU A 150 -10.11 -3.57 11.24
N ASN A 151 -10.32 -2.44 11.93
CA ASN A 151 -9.67 -2.04 13.18
C ASN A 151 -8.15 -1.92 13.03
N GLU A 152 -7.67 -1.60 11.82
CA GLU A 152 -6.26 -1.62 11.43
C GLU A 152 -5.73 -0.21 11.20
N ALA A 153 -4.41 -0.11 11.03
CA ALA A 153 -3.76 1.12 10.62
C ALA A 153 -2.85 0.84 9.42
N ASP A 154 -2.88 1.74 8.44
CA ASP A 154 -2.00 1.68 7.29
C ASP A 154 -0.96 2.79 7.32
N LEU A 155 0.24 2.47 6.84
CA LEU A 155 1.15 3.49 6.33
C LEU A 155 0.62 3.98 4.99
N ILE A 156 0.32 5.27 4.87
CA ILE A 156 -0.17 5.89 3.63
C ILE A 156 0.80 6.98 3.17
N ILE A 157 1.15 6.99 1.88
CA ILE A 157 2.03 8.02 1.27
C ILE A 157 1.67 8.29 -0.19
N ALA A 158 1.91 9.52 -0.66
CA ALA A 158 1.77 9.87 -2.07
C ALA A 158 2.77 9.09 -2.94
N ALA A 159 2.28 8.39 -3.96
CA ALA A 159 3.12 7.50 -4.78
C ALA A 159 4.17 8.26 -5.59
N GLU A 160 3.87 9.49 -6.05
CA GLU A 160 4.79 10.31 -6.85
C GLU A 160 6.09 10.69 -6.13
N ALA A 161 6.07 10.74 -4.80
CA ALA A 161 7.22 11.13 -3.98
C ALA A 161 7.88 9.94 -3.28
N LEU A 162 7.38 8.71 -3.50
CA LEU A 162 7.81 7.54 -2.76
C LEU A 162 9.25 7.14 -3.11
N THR A 163 10.17 7.35 -2.17
CA THR A 163 11.59 6.99 -2.34
C THR A 163 11.85 5.51 -2.04
N THR A 164 13.00 4.99 -2.49
CA THR A 164 13.44 3.63 -2.15
C THR A 164 13.59 3.43 -0.64
N GLY A 165 14.12 4.43 0.09
CA GLY A 165 14.28 4.36 1.54
C GLY A 165 12.94 4.28 2.27
N GLN A 166 11.96 5.07 1.82
CA GLN A 166 10.59 5.01 2.34
C GLN A 166 9.90 3.69 2.04
N MET A 167 10.03 3.16 0.82
CA MET A 167 9.49 1.84 0.48
C MET A 167 10.14 0.73 1.32
N ALA A 168 11.46 0.79 1.56
CA ALA A 168 12.13 -0.16 2.44
C ALA A 168 11.59 -0.10 3.88
N PHE A 169 11.33 1.12 4.39
CA PHE A 169 10.69 1.33 5.68
C PHE A 169 9.27 0.74 5.72
N MET A 170 8.44 1.05 4.71
CA MET A 170 7.09 0.47 4.58
C MET A 170 7.16 -1.05 4.61
N ILE A 171 7.99 -1.68 3.78
CA ILE A 171 8.14 -3.14 3.73
C ILE A 171 8.57 -3.72 5.09
N ARG A 172 9.48 -3.04 5.79
CA ARG A 172 10.00 -3.53 7.08
C ARG A 172 8.95 -3.50 8.20
N HIS A 173 8.01 -2.57 8.16
CA HIS A 173 7.08 -2.29 9.26
C HIS A 173 5.62 -2.61 8.94
N SER A 174 5.35 -3.19 7.78
CA SER A 174 4.00 -3.55 7.34
C SER A 174 3.89 -5.04 7.00
N SER A 175 2.71 -5.45 6.54
CA SER A 175 2.47 -6.79 5.97
C SER A 175 3.39 -7.11 4.78
N GLY A 176 3.94 -6.08 4.13
CA GLY A 176 4.74 -6.20 2.91
C GLY A 176 3.92 -6.39 1.64
N TYR A 177 2.59 -6.49 1.75
CA TYR A 177 1.63 -6.62 0.67
C TYR A 177 1.25 -5.25 0.07
N VAL A 178 2.28 -4.56 -0.44
CA VAL A 178 2.19 -3.16 -0.84
C VAL A 178 1.15 -2.94 -1.93
N CYS A 179 0.15 -2.14 -1.59
CA CYS A 179 -0.93 -1.75 -2.47
C CYS A 179 -0.74 -0.30 -2.94
N ALA A 180 -1.33 0.03 -4.09
CA ALA A 180 -1.32 1.37 -4.66
C ALA A 180 -2.75 1.85 -4.94
N PRO A 181 -3.39 2.58 -4.02
CA PRO A 181 -4.70 3.18 -4.27
C PRO A 181 -4.61 4.25 -5.35
N LEU A 182 -5.49 4.16 -6.35
CA LEU A 182 -5.52 5.06 -7.48
C LEU A 182 -6.95 5.55 -7.72
N ALA A 183 -7.07 6.79 -8.19
CA ALA A 183 -8.32 7.28 -8.76
C ALA A 183 -8.76 6.42 -9.97
N PRO A 184 -10.07 6.18 -10.16
CA PRO A 184 -10.63 5.39 -11.26
C PRO A 184 -10.02 5.67 -12.63
N GLU A 185 -9.81 6.95 -12.94
CA GLU A 185 -9.32 7.45 -14.23
C GLU A 185 -7.87 7.04 -14.51
N ILE A 186 -7.06 6.87 -13.46
CA ILE A 186 -5.68 6.37 -13.59
C ILE A 186 -5.69 4.90 -14.00
N LEU A 187 -6.53 4.07 -13.37
CA LEU A 187 -6.65 2.66 -13.76
C LEU A 187 -7.14 2.53 -15.19
N ASP A 188 -8.13 3.34 -15.58
CA ASP A 188 -8.72 3.30 -16.92
C ASP A 188 -7.68 3.72 -17.98
N ARG A 189 -6.92 4.80 -17.72
CA ARG A 189 -5.81 5.25 -18.60
C ARG A 189 -4.71 4.20 -18.73
N LEU A 190 -4.36 3.51 -17.63
CA LEU A 190 -3.29 2.52 -17.59
C LEU A 190 -3.77 1.11 -17.96
N ALA A 191 -5.03 0.96 -18.37
CA ALA A 191 -5.67 -0.31 -18.70
C ALA A 191 -5.44 -1.39 -17.62
N LEU A 192 -5.79 -1.06 -16.38
CA LEU A 192 -5.67 -1.93 -15.20
C LEU A 192 -7.05 -2.51 -14.83
N PRO A 193 -7.46 -3.65 -15.43
CA PRO A 193 -8.73 -4.28 -15.10
C PRO A 193 -8.73 -4.86 -13.68
N PRO A 194 -9.91 -5.10 -13.08
CA PRO A 194 -10.03 -5.87 -11.83
C PRO A 194 -9.30 -7.21 -11.92
N MET A 195 -8.71 -7.64 -10.81
CA MET A 195 -7.96 -8.90 -10.71
C MET A 195 -8.87 -10.11 -10.96
N VAL A 196 -10.12 -10.03 -10.53
CA VAL A 196 -11.14 -11.08 -10.65
C VAL A 196 -12.43 -10.50 -11.21
N ALA A 197 -13.19 -11.30 -11.95
CA ALA A 197 -14.47 -10.88 -12.52
C ALA A 197 -15.56 -10.72 -11.44
N THR A 198 -15.60 -11.62 -10.47
CA THR A 198 -16.50 -11.59 -9.31
C THR A 198 -15.68 -11.46 -8.05
N ASN A 199 -15.81 -10.33 -7.35
CA ASN A 199 -15.06 -10.10 -6.12
C ASN A 199 -15.81 -10.72 -4.92
N GLU A 200 -15.18 -11.69 -4.27
CA GLU A 200 -15.70 -12.39 -3.09
C GLU A 200 -15.10 -11.85 -1.78
N ASP A 201 -14.22 -10.86 -1.84
CA ASP A 201 -13.71 -10.16 -0.67
C ASP A 201 -14.89 -9.52 0.10
N PRO A 202 -15.05 -9.78 1.42
CA PRO A 202 -16.20 -9.31 2.20
C PRO A 202 -16.26 -7.79 2.34
N ARG A 203 -15.14 -7.08 2.11
CA ARG A 203 -15.02 -5.62 2.10
C ARG A 203 -14.95 -5.06 0.68
N GLY A 204 -15.03 -5.94 -0.33
CA GLY A 204 -14.95 -5.61 -1.74
C GLY A 204 -13.68 -4.83 -2.08
N THR A 205 -12.55 -5.16 -1.46
CA THR A 205 -11.27 -4.50 -1.77
C THR A 205 -10.97 -4.66 -3.27
N ALA A 206 -10.88 -3.54 -3.97
CA ALA A 206 -10.98 -3.49 -5.42
C ALA A 206 -9.60 -3.65 -6.09
N TYR A 207 -8.99 -4.83 -5.90
CA TYR A 207 -7.73 -5.19 -6.53
C TYR A 207 -7.84 -5.17 -8.06
N ALA A 208 -6.90 -4.49 -8.70
CA ALA A 208 -6.62 -4.64 -10.12
C ALA A 208 -5.50 -5.67 -10.33
N VAL A 209 -5.24 -6.03 -11.60
CA VAL A 209 -4.08 -6.86 -11.94
C VAL A 209 -2.79 -6.26 -11.37
N SER A 210 -1.93 -7.10 -10.78
CA SER A 210 -0.67 -6.67 -10.20
C SER A 210 0.31 -6.19 -11.27
N VAL A 211 1.22 -5.28 -10.91
CA VAL A 211 2.13 -4.64 -11.85
C VAL A 211 3.54 -4.48 -11.33
N ASP A 212 4.49 -4.43 -12.27
CA ASP A 212 5.84 -3.89 -12.10
C ASP A 212 6.06 -2.81 -13.17
N ALA A 213 6.90 -1.80 -12.92
CA ALA A 213 7.31 -0.88 -13.97
C ALA A 213 8.09 -1.60 -15.09
N ALA A 214 7.76 -1.29 -16.33
CA ALA A 214 8.46 -1.77 -17.53
C ALA A 214 9.73 -0.94 -17.82
N ASP A 215 10.54 -0.70 -16.79
CA ASP A 215 11.77 0.09 -16.86
C ASP A 215 13.00 -0.84 -16.90
N ALA A 216 14.09 -0.40 -17.51
CA ALA A 216 15.36 -1.14 -17.56
C ALA A 216 16.05 -1.23 -16.18
N LEU A 217 15.75 -0.32 -15.27
CA LEU A 217 16.22 -0.31 -13.89
C LEU A 217 15.48 -1.34 -13.02
N VAL A 218 14.30 -1.79 -13.44
CA VAL A 218 13.55 -2.85 -12.74
C VAL A 218 14.12 -4.20 -13.09
N THR A 219 14.52 -4.94 -12.06
CA THR A 219 15.10 -6.28 -12.21
C THR A 219 14.01 -7.33 -12.01
N THR A 220 13.80 -7.77 -10.78
CA THR A 220 12.79 -8.77 -10.42
C THR A 220 11.46 -8.15 -9.99
N GLY A 221 11.39 -6.83 -9.77
CA GLY A 221 10.16 -6.15 -9.38
C GLY A 221 9.94 -6.05 -7.86
N ILE A 222 10.47 -6.99 -7.07
CA ILE A 222 10.11 -7.11 -5.64
C ILE A 222 10.88 -6.18 -4.70
N SER A 223 12.03 -5.67 -5.14
CA SER A 223 12.92 -4.86 -4.29
C SER A 223 12.22 -3.56 -3.86
N ALA A 224 12.69 -2.95 -2.76
CA ALA A 224 12.19 -1.64 -2.34
C ALA A 224 12.39 -0.58 -3.44
N HIS A 225 13.47 -0.69 -4.22
CA HIS A 225 13.72 0.18 -5.36
C HIS A 225 12.67 -0.01 -6.45
N ASP A 226 12.46 -1.25 -6.87
CA ASP A 226 11.60 -1.61 -8.00
C ASP A 226 10.13 -1.31 -7.69
N ARG A 227 9.66 -1.63 -6.48
CA ARG A 227 8.30 -1.31 -6.03
C ARG A 227 8.07 0.20 -5.89
N ALA A 228 9.03 0.95 -5.36
CA ALA A 228 8.93 2.42 -5.30
C ALA A 228 8.87 3.05 -6.69
N LEU A 229 9.69 2.56 -7.63
CA LEU A 229 9.66 3.01 -9.02
C LEU A 229 8.31 2.69 -9.67
N THR A 230 7.78 1.50 -9.45
CA THR A 230 6.45 1.10 -9.93
C THR A 230 5.35 2.04 -9.41
N CYS A 231 5.35 2.38 -8.11
CA CYS A 231 4.42 3.37 -7.56
C CYS A 231 4.56 4.74 -8.23
N ARG A 232 5.78 5.22 -8.47
CA ARG A 232 6.00 6.50 -9.17
C ARG A 232 5.51 6.47 -10.62
N VAL A 233 5.69 5.35 -11.34
CA VAL A 233 5.15 5.17 -12.70
C VAL A 233 3.62 5.19 -12.69
N LEU A 234 2.97 4.55 -11.72
CA LEU A 234 1.51 4.60 -11.56
C LEU A 234 0.99 6.03 -11.35
N ALA A 235 1.77 6.87 -10.65
CA ALA A 235 1.43 8.27 -10.40
C ALA A 235 1.75 9.21 -11.57
N ASP A 236 2.58 8.79 -12.53
CA ASP A 236 3.01 9.64 -13.64
C ASP A 236 1.83 9.92 -14.60
N PRO A 237 1.46 11.19 -14.83
CA PRO A 237 0.40 11.54 -15.78
C PRO A 237 0.75 11.19 -17.23
N ALA A 238 2.04 11.03 -17.57
CA ALA A 238 2.49 10.65 -18.91
C ALA A 238 2.54 9.12 -19.12
N ALA A 239 2.48 8.33 -18.05
CA ALA A 239 2.56 6.88 -18.15
C ALA A 239 1.41 6.30 -19.00
N GLN A 240 1.73 5.23 -19.71
CA GLN A 240 0.84 4.47 -20.56
C GLN A 240 0.78 3.02 -20.10
N ALA A 241 -0.19 2.26 -20.63
CA ALA A 241 -0.33 0.85 -20.29
C ALA A 241 0.95 0.03 -20.55
N SER A 242 1.74 0.39 -21.58
CA SER A 242 3.01 -0.27 -21.94
C SER A 242 4.13 -0.06 -20.92
N ASP A 243 4.03 0.95 -20.06
CA ASP A 243 5.05 1.26 -19.04
C ASP A 243 4.93 0.36 -17.80
N LEU A 244 4.03 -0.62 -17.85
CA LEU A 244 3.76 -1.58 -16.79
C LEU A 244 3.80 -3.01 -17.34
N ARG A 245 4.47 -3.91 -16.62
CA ARG A 245 4.40 -5.37 -16.80
C ARG A 245 3.23 -5.90 -15.97
N ARG A 246 2.57 -6.96 -16.46
CA ARG A 246 1.42 -7.62 -15.81
C ARG A 246 1.61 -9.15 -15.94
N PRO A 247 1.60 -9.95 -14.85
CA PRO A 247 1.52 -9.54 -13.44
C PRO A 247 2.82 -8.84 -12.95
N GLY A 248 2.82 -8.42 -11.69
CA GLY A 248 3.99 -7.92 -10.95
C GLY A 248 3.78 -7.90 -9.43
N HIS A 249 4.50 -7.02 -8.72
CA HIS A 249 4.67 -7.07 -7.26
C HIS A 249 4.10 -5.87 -6.49
N VAL A 250 3.50 -4.90 -7.19
CA VAL A 250 2.66 -3.84 -6.59
C VAL A 250 1.20 -4.10 -6.96
N LEU A 251 0.28 -3.87 -6.03
CA LEU A 251 -1.16 -4.13 -6.23
C LEU A 251 -1.97 -2.84 -6.36
N PRO A 252 -2.33 -2.40 -7.57
CA PRO A 252 -3.21 -1.27 -7.73
C PRO A 252 -4.61 -1.55 -7.15
N LEU A 253 -5.19 -0.58 -6.46
CA LEU A 253 -6.53 -0.62 -5.91
C LEU A 253 -7.37 0.50 -6.51
N ARG A 254 -8.60 0.18 -6.97
CA ARG A 254 -9.55 1.19 -7.47
C ARG A 254 -10.29 1.85 -6.32
N ALA A 255 -10.03 3.13 -6.06
CA ALA A 255 -10.83 3.89 -5.10
C ALA A 255 -12.25 4.14 -5.63
N ARG A 256 -13.22 4.25 -4.72
CA ARG A 256 -14.57 4.74 -5.05
C ARG A 256 -14.54 6.24 -5.35
N ALA A 257 -15.34 6.68 -6.32
CA ALA A 257 -15.36 8.08 -6.78
C ALA A 257 -15.84 9.07 -5.69
N GLY A 258 -16.72 8.63 -4.78
CA GLY A 258 -17.14 9.43 -3.62
C GLY A 258 -16.15 9.44 -2.45
N GLY A 259 -14.98 8.80 -2.60
CA GLY A 259 -13.92 8.77 -1.59
C GLY A 259 -14.39 8.16 -0.27
N VAL A 260 -13.84 8.63 0.85
CA VAL A 260 -14.12 8.06 2.18
C VAL A 260 -15.57 8.24 2.62
N ARG A 261 -16.30 9.18 2.01
CA ARG A 261 -17.72 9.38 2.26
C ARG A 261 -18.60 8.32 1.59
N GLU A 262 -18.11 7.67 0.54
CA GLU A 262 -18.78 6.53 -0.10
C GLU A 262 -18.32 5.20 0.51
N ARG A 263 -17.01 5.02 0.68
CA ARG A 263 -16.42 3.82 1.29
C ARG A 263 -15.32 4.21 2.27
N ARG A 264 -15.52 3.92 3.55
CA ARG A 264 -14.59 4.24 4.64
C ARG A 264 -13.42 3.25 4.72
N GLY A 265 -12.63 3.12 3.66
CA GLY A 265 -11.45 2.24 3.62
C GLY A 265 -10.16 3.00 3.38
N HIS A 266 -9.02 2.34 3.67
CA HIS A 266 -7.68 2.91 3.46
C HIS A 266 -7.42 3.28 2.00
N THR A 267 -7.99 2.53 1.06
CA THR A 267 -7.96 2.84 -0.38
C THR A 267 -8.49 4.24 -0.68
N GLU A 268 -9.69 4.55 -0.19
CA GLU A 268 -10.30 5.86 -0.40
C GLU A 268 -9.59 6.96 0.38
N ALA A 269 -9.18 6.68 1.62
CA ALA A 269 -8.47 7.65 2.45
C ALA A 269 -7.17 8.12 1.78
N ALA A 270 -6.42 7.19 1.19
CA ALA A 270 -5.18 7.49 0.49
C ALA A 270 -5.39 8.42 -0.71
N VAL A 271 -6.43 8.17 -1.52
CA VAL A 271 -6.77 9.01 -2.68
C VAL A 271 -7.29 10.38 -2.25
N ASP A 272 -8.12 10.44 -1.20
CA ASP A 272 -8.58 11.71 -0.64
C ASP A 272 -7.43 12.54 -0.07
N PHE A 273 -6.46 11.93 0.63
CA PHE A 273 -5.26 12.65 1.08
C PHE A 273 -4.43 13.16 -0.10
N CYS A 274 -4.27 12.39 -1.18
CA CYS A 274 -3.63 12.90 -2.39
C CYS A 274 -4.34 14.14 -2.92
N ARG A 275 -5.66 14.10 -3.07
CA ARG A 275 -6.46 15.21 -3.57
C ARG A 275 -6.35 16.45 -2.67
N LEU A 276 -6.51 16.28 -1.36
CA LEU A 276 -6.43 17.37 -0.36
C LEU A 276 -5.03 17.98 -0.28
N ALA A 277 -3.98 17.17 -0.48
CA ALA A 277 -2.61 17.63 -0.49
C ALA A 277 -2.17 18.27 -1.84
N GLY A 278 -3.01 18.21 -2.88
CA GLY A 278 -2.66 18.68 -4.23
C GLY A 278 -1.64 17.78 -4.94
N LYS A 279 -1.64 16.48 -4.61
CA LYS A 279 -0.78 15.44 -5.20
C LYS A 279 -1.51 14.73 -6.33
N LYS A 280 -0.78 13.92 -7.10
CA LYS A 280 -1.39 12.94 -8.00
C LYS A 280 -2.22 11.97 -7.17
N GLU A 281 -3.43 11.66 -7.63
CA GLU A 281 -4.40 10.77 -6.96
C GLU A 281 -4.00 9.29 -7.06
N ALA A 282 -2.72 9.02 -6.78
CA ALA A 282 -2.06 7.75 -6.70
C ALA A 282 -1.23 7.72 -5.41
N ALA A 283 -1.43 6.70 -4.60
CA ALA A 283 -0.78 6.53 -3.31
C ALA A 283 -0.15 5.13 -3.19
N ALA A 284 0.56 4.89 -2.09
CA ALA A 284 0.92 3.55 -1.63
C ALA A 284 0.40 3.35 -0.21
N ILE A 285 -0.15 2.17 0.05
CA ILE A 285 -0.62 1.75 1.38
C ILE A 285 -0.09 0.37 1.74
N CYS A 286 0.09 0.12 3.04
CA CYS A 286 0.35 -1.20 3.59
C CYS A 286 0.06 -1.22 5.09
N GLU A 287 -0.56 -2.30 5.55
CA GLU A 287 -1.06 -2.46 6.92
C GLU A 287 0.08 -2.63 7.92
N LEU A 288 0.04 -1.94 9.05
CA LEU A 288 1.00 -2.09 10.14
C LEU A 288 0.77 -3.41 10.89
N VAL A 289 1.81 -4.24 10.93
CA VAL A 289 1.79 -5.53 11.63
C VAL A 289 2.51 -5.45 12.96
N ASP A 290 2.00 -6.18 13.96
CA ASP A 290 2.76 -6.49 15.15
C ASP A 290 3.57 -7.75 14.84
N ASP A 291 4.87 -7.60 14.56
CA ASP A 291 5.74 -8.73 14.27
C ASP A 291 6.01 -9.61 15.50
N GLY A 292 5.49 -9.26 16.68
CA GLY A 292 5.58 -10.05 17.89
C GLY A 292 6.99 -10.10 18.45
N ARG A 293 7.27 -11.10 19.29
CA ARG A 293 8.59 -11.30 19.91
C ARG A 293 9.41 -12.33 19.16
N ALA A 294 10.58 -11.94 18.70
CA ALA A 294 11.54 -12.86 18.10
C ALA A 294 12.02 -13.91 19.13
N VAL A 295 12.14 -15.17 18.69
CA VAL A 295 12.70 -16.25 19.51
C VAL A 295 14.15 -16.48 19.13
N GLU A 296 15.07 -16.24 20.05
CA GLU A 296 16.51 -16.32 19.79
C GLU A 296 16.92 -17.69 19.21
N GLY A 297 17.66 -17.66 18.11
CA GLY A 297 18.13 -18.86 17.42
C GLY A 297 17.03 -19.65 16.68
N ARG A 298 15.81 -19.12 16.56
CA ARG A 298 14.71 -19.78 15.84
C ARG A 298 14.10 -18.86 14.78
N ALA A 299 13.68 -19.45 13.66
CA ALA A 299 12.99 -18.74 12.58
C ALA A 299 11.47 -18.63 12.86
N VAL A 300 11.10 -18.16 14.06
CA VAL A 300 9.70 -17.97 14.48
C VAL A 300 9.58 -16.73 15.35
N HIS A 301 8.39 -16.11 15.31
CA HIS A 301 7.97 -15.05 16.21
C HIS A 301 6.77 -15.54 17.03
N GLU A 302 6.72 -15.14 18.30
CA GLU A 302 5.60 -15.41 19.20
C GLU A 302 4.71 -14.18 19.32
N GLU A 303 3.41 -14.37 19.58
CA GLU A 303 2.47 -13.28 19.88
C GLU A 303 2.31 -12.25 18.73
N ALA A 304 2.60 -12.65 17.48
CA ALA A 304 2.41 -11.79 16.30
C ALA A 304 0.93 -11.50 16.01
N GLY A 305 0.67 -10.35 15.38
CA GLY A 305 -0.67 -9.90 15.03
C GLY A 305 -0.66 -8.64 14.16
N MET A 306 -1.70 -7.83 14.32
CA MET A 306 -1.78 -6.50 13.68
C MET A 306 -1.64 -5.44 14.76
N MET A 307 -0.96 -4.33 14.46
CA MET A 307 -0.94 -3.21 15.40
C MET A 307 -2.36 -2.63 15.52
N ARG A 308 -2.79 -2.35 16.75
CA ARG A 308 -4.13 -1.79 17.02
C ARG A 308 -4.02 -0.52 17.86
N GLY A 309 -4.87 0.46 17.55
CA GLY A 309 -5.15 1.59 18.43
C GLY A 309 -3.91 2.33 18.96
N GLU A 310 -3.68 2.24 20.27
CA GLU A 310 -2.55 2.92 20.93
C GLU A 310 -1.18 2.48 20.40
N GLN A 311 -1.01 1.22 19.99
CA GLN A 311 0.24 0.75 19.38
C GLN A 311 0.55 1.52 18.10
N CYS A 312 -0.48 1.83 17.29
CA CYS A 312 -0.34 2.61 16.06
C CYS A 312 0.04 4.07 16.36
N VAL A 313 -0.54 4.66 17.40
CA VAL A 313 -0.18 6.00 17.88
C VAL A 313 1.27 6.03 18.38
N GLU A 314 1.70 5.03 19.14
CA GLU A 314 3.07 4.90 19.62
C GLU A 314 4.06 4.69 18.47
N PHE A 315 3.69 3.88 17.48
CA PHE A 315 4.47 3.70 16.26
C PHE A 315 4.65 5.04 15.53
N ALA A 316 3.57 5.79 15.33
CA ALA A 316 3.63 7.09 14.68
C ALA A 316 4.56 8.05 15.43
N LYS A 317 4.41 8.16 16.75
CA LYS A 317 5.30 8.97 17.61
C LYS A 317 6.76 8.55 17.53
N ARG A 318 7.03 7.24 17.54
CA ARG A 318 8.40 6.69 17.46
C ARG A 318 9.13 7.15 16.20
N PHE A 319 8.42 7.24 15.07
CA PHE A 319 9.00 7.60 13.78
C PHE A 319 8.71 9.05 13.35
N GLY A 320 8.08 9.84 14.22
CA GLY A 320 7.74 11.24 13.93
C GLY A 320 6.69 11.40 12.83
N LEU A 321 5.77 10.43 12.69
CA LEU A 321 4.70 10.44 11.70
C LEU A 321 3.43 11.04 12.29
N LYS A 322 2.61 11.64 11.42
CA LYS A 322 1.25 12.05 11.76
C LYS A 322 0.32 10.84 11.80
N VAL A 323 -0.60 10.82 12.77
CA VAL A 323 -1.57 9.75 12.95
C VAL A 323 -2.99 10.28 13.05
N CYS A 324 -3.92 9.74 12.29
CA CYS A 324 -5.33 10.17 12.28
C CYS A 324 -6.27 9.01 12.00
N THR A 325 -7.58 9.28 12.02
CA THR A 325 -8.61 8.28 11.71
C THR A 325 -9.35 8.61 10.40
N ILE A 326 -9.88 7.58 9.72
CA ILE A 326 -10.79 7.77 8.59
C ILE A 326 -12.08 8.50 9.04
N ALA A 327 -12.53 8.29 10.28
CA ALA A 327 -13.69 8.99 10.82
C ALA A 327 -13.47 10.51 10.87
N ASP A 328 -12.29 10.96 11.31
CA ASP A 328 -11.92 12.38 11.32
C ASP A 328 -11.79 12.95 9.92
N LEU A 329 -11.25 12.18 8.97
CA LEU A 329 -11.16 12.57 7.57
C LEU A 329 -12.56 12.76 6.95
N VAL A 330 -13.49 11.85 7.24
CA VAL A 330 -14.90 12.01 6.83
C VAL A 330 -15.49 13.27 7.45
N ALA A 331 -15.33 13.49 8.76
CA ALA A 331 -15.85 14.67 9.44
C ALA A 331 -15.28 15.98 8.87
N TYR A 332 -13.99 15.99 8.55
CA TYR A 332 -13.33 17.11 7.88
C TYR A 332 -13.94 17.39 6.51
N LEU A 333 -14.09 16.36 5.66
CA LEU A 333 -14.69 16.49 4.33
C LEU A 333 -16.16 16.91 4.38
N GLU A 334 -16.94 16.38 5.32
CA GLU A 334 -18.33 16.79 5.50
C GLU A 334 -18.45 18.26 5.90
N LYS A 335 -17.49 18.77 6.68
CA LYS A 335 -17.44 20.18 7.07
C LYS A 335 -17.04 21.09 5.91
N THR A 336 -16.13 20.66 5.03
CA THR A 336 -15.60 21.49 3.94
C THR A 336 -16.37 21.36 2.63
N GLU A 337 -16.93 20.18 2.35
CA GLU A 337 -17.55 19.83 1.07
C GLU A 337 -19.02 19.39 1.22
N GLY A 338 -19.52 19.27 2.46
CA GLY A 338 -20.85 18.76 2.74
C GLY A 338 -20.93 17.23 2.77
N LYS A 339 -22.08 16.74 3.27
CA LYS A 339 -22.37 15.30 3.28
C LYS A 339 -22.60 14.79 1.86
N LEU A 340 -22.11 13.59 1.57
CA LEU A 340 -22.40 12.94 0.29
C LEU A 340 -23.91 12.68 0.22
N ALA A 341 -24.55 13.18 -0.84
CA ALA A 341 -25.96 12.91 -1.07
C ALA A 341 -26.14 11.42 -1.36
N VAL A 342 -26.71 10.69 -0.40
CA VAL A 342 -27.13 9.31 -0.64
C VAL A 342 -28.38 9.37 -1.50
N ASN A 343 -28.24 9.17 -2.81
CA ASN A 343 -29.39 8.94 -3.68
C ASN A 343 -30.04 7.61 -3.26
N GLY A 344 -31.01 7.63 -2.35
CA GLY A 344 -31.74 6.41 -1.96
C GLY A 344 -32.46 6.36 -0.61
N SER A 345 -32.65 7.46 0.12
CA SER A 345 -33.54 7.46 1.29
C SER A 345 -34.75 8.36 1.06
N SER A 346 -35.79 7.75 0.45
CA SER A 346 -37.18 8.16 0.56
C SER A 346 -37.92 7.19 1.47
#